data_AF-A0A7S1CEC4-F1
#
_entry.id   AF-A0A7S1CEC4-F1
#
_cell.length_a   1.000
_cell.length_b   1.000
_cell.length_c   1.000
_cell.angle_alpha   90.00
_cell.angle_beta   90.00
_cell.angle_gamma   90.00
#
_symmetry.space_group_name_H-M   'P 1'
#
loop_
_entity.id
_entity.type
_entity.pdbx_description
1 polymer ?
#
loop_
_entity_poly.entity_id
_entity_poly.type
_entity_poly.pdbx_seq_one_letter_code
_entity_poly.pdbx_strand_id
1 'polypeptide(L)'
;TEAVGGEMAVRAPTAARYIFSTLISVLALFVIVYGVAAGHAQLGGPPPLLFILLVGSVTLLGYLEGLQVAILALERVNSELLAHRPRAYAVHRLATKGNNVQRFLVGRQFFVIFVVYL
;
A
#
# COMPACT_ATOMS: atom_id res chain seq x y z
N THR A 1 -40.44 -8.82 12.53
CA THR A 1 -40.04 -9.09 11.12
C THR A 1 -39.37 -7.89 10.45
N GLU A 2 -39.30 -6.71 11.09
CA GLU A 2 -38.67 -5.50 10.49
C GLU A 2 -37.18 -5.31 10.82
N ALA A 3 -36.61 -6.07 11.76
CA ALA A 3 -35.19 -5.93 12.16
C ALA A 3 -34.18 -6.49 11.13
N VAL A 4 -34.62 -7.35 10.20
CA VAL A 4 -33.75 -7.96 9.17
C VAL A 4 -33.64 -7.09 7.90
N GLY A 5 -34.61 -6.20 7.67
CA GLY A 5 -34.64 -5.32 6.48
C GLY A 5 -33.62 -4.18 6.53
N GLY A 6 -33.32 -3.67 7.73
CA GLY A 6 -32.35 -2.58 7.93
C GLY A 6 -30.90 -2.99 7.69
N GLU A 7 -30.53 -4.23 8.04
CA GLU A 7 -29.17 -4.74 7.81
C GLU A 7 -28.89 -5.00 6.32
N MET A 8 -29.90 -5.39 5.53
CA MET A 8 -29.71 -5.63 4.09
C MET A 8 -29.62 -4.34 3.26
N ALA A 9 -30.33 -3.26 3.66
CA ALA A 9 -30.27 -1.98 2.97
C ALA A 9 -28.94 -1.22 3.19
N VAL A 10 -28.30 -1.38 4.36
CA VAL A 10 -26.96 -0.80 4.66
C VAL A 10 -25.82 -1.60 4.00
N ARG A 11 -26.01 -2.90 3.73
CA ARG A 11 -25.01 -3.75 3.07
C ARG A 11 -24.91 -3.53 1.55
N ALA A 12 -26.00 -3.15 0.89
CA ALA A 12 -26.04 -2.88 -0.55
C ALA A 12 -25.05 -1.77 -1.01
N PRO A 13 -24.97 -0.59 -0.36
CA PRO A 13 -23.99 0.44 -0.75
C PRO A 13 -22.55 0.02 -0.47
N THR A 14 -22.28 -0.88 0.48
CA THR A 14 -20.93 -1.38 0.75
C THR A 14 -20.49 -2.41 -0.29
N ALA A 15 -21.34 -3.38 -0.62
CA ALA A 15 -21.04 -4.40 -1.63
C ALA A 15 -20.79 -3.78 -3.02
N ALA A 16 -21.64 -2.83 -3.43
CA ALA A 16 -21.46 -2.10 -4.68
C ALA A 16 -20.12 -1.33 -4.71
N ARG A 17 -19.74 -0.70 -3.59
CA ARG A 17 -18.45 -0.02 -3.45
C ARG A 17 -17.26 -0.97 -3.57
N TYR A 18 -17.34 -2.15 -2.96
CA TYR A 18 -16.28 -3.16 -3.06
C TYR A 18 -16.11 -3.67 -4.49
N ILE A 19 -17.21 -4.02 -5.16
CA ILE A 19 -17.19 -4.48 -6.56
C ILE A 19 -16.61 -3.39 -7.47
N PHE A 20 -17.06 -2.15 -7.30
CA PHE A 20 -16.55 -1.01 -8.05
C PHE A 20 -15.05 -0.77 -7.82
N SER A 21 -14.59 -0.84 -6.58
CA SER A 21 -13.16 -0.74 -6.23
C SER A 21 -12.34 -1.83 -6.90
N THR A 22 -12.78 -3.09 -6.81
CA THR A 22 -12.09 -4.22 -7.44
C THR A 22 -12.04 -4.10 -8.97
N LEU A 23 -13.13 -3.65 -9.60
CA LEU A 23 -13.17 -3.39 -11.05
C LEU A 23 -12.16 -2.33 -11.47
N ILE A 24 -12.08 -1.21 -10.74
CA ILE A 24 -11.09 -0.16 -11.01
C ILE A 24 -9.67 -0.70 -10.86
N SER A 25 -9.39 -1.48 -9.81
CA SER A 25 -8.05 -2.05 -9.60
C SER A 25 -7.64 -3.01 -10.73
N VAL A 26 -8.55 -3.87 -11.18
CA VAL A 26 -8.29 -4.80 -12.29
C VAL A 26 -8.08 -4.03 -13.60
N LEU A 27 -8.90 -3.00 -13.86
CA LEU A 27 -8.76 -2.15 -15.03
C LEU A 27 -7.42 -1.39 -15.01
N ALA A 28 -7.03 -0.83 -13.86
CA ALA A 28 -5.77 -0.12 -13.71
C ALA A 28 -4.57 -1.05 -13.99
N LEU A 29 -4.59 -2.27 -13.44
CA LEU A 29 -3.57 -3.28 -13.71
C LEU A 29 -3.51 -3.61 -15.21
N PHE A 30 -4.66 -3.81 -15.84
CA PHE A 30 -4.75 -4.08 -17.27
C PHE A 30 -4.16 -2.94 -18.11
N VAL A 31 -4.53 -1.68 -17.84
CA VAL A 31 -4.01 -0.51 -18.56
C VAL A 31 -2.50 -0.39 -18.41
N ILE A 32 -1.96 -0.64 -17.23
CA ILE A 32 -0.50 -0.59 -16.99
C ILE A 32 0.21 -1.67 -17.82
N VAL A 33 -0.23 -2.92 -17.73
CA VAL A 33 0.39 -4.04 -18.47
C VAL A 33 0.25 -3.84 -19.98
N TYR A 34 -0.93 -3.42 -20.45
CA TYR A 34 -1.18 -3.10 -21.85
C TYR A 34 -0.30 -1.94 -22.33
N GLY A 35 -0.15 -0.87 -21.54
CA GLY A 35 0.69 0.27 -21.87
C GLY A 35 2.16 -0.10 -22.06
N VAL A 36 2.69 -0.98 -21.20
CA VAL A 36 4.05 -1.51 -21.36
C VAL A 36 4.15 -2.42 -22.59
N ALA A 37 3.17 -3.31 -22.82
CA ALA A 37 3.17 -4.21 -23.97
C ALA A 37 3.03 -3.48 -25.32
N ALA A 38 2.25 -2.40 -25.37
CA ALA A 38 2.08 -1.54 -26.54
C ALA A 38 3.25 -0.57 -26.78
N GLY A 39 4.28 -0.59 -25.90
CA GLY A 39 5.46 0.26 -26.05
C GLY A 39 5.22 1.73 -25.73
N HIS A 40 4.15 2.07 -24.99
CA HIS A 40 3.89 3.43 -24.50
C HIS A 40 4.72 3.79 -23.25
N ALA A 41 5.76 3.01 -22.95
CA ALA A 41 6.67 3.33 -21.86
C ALA A 41 7.49 4.58 -22.22
N GLN A 42 7.56 5.54 -21.29
CA GLN A 42 8.38 6.74 -21.45
C GLN A 42 9.88 6.41 -21.48
N LEU A 43 10.27 5.31 -20.82
CA LEU A 43 11.62 4.80 -20.81
C LEU A 43 11.86 3.93 -22.06
N GLY A 44 12.76 4.38 -22.93
CA GLY A 44 13.23 3.58 -24.06
C GLY A 44 14.12 2.43 -23.59
N GLY A 45 13.82 1.20 -24.00
CA GLY A 45 14.62 0.04 -23.61
C GLY A 45 14.04 -1.29 -24.10
N PRO A 46 14.77 -2.40 -23.90
CA PRO A 46 14.28 -3.73 -24.26
C PRO A 46 13.06 -4.08 -23.39
N PRO A 47 11.95 -4.60 -23.97
CA PRO A 47 10.71 -4.89 -23.25
C PRO A 47 10.85 -5.71 -21.95
N PRO A 48 11.74 -6.72 -21.85
CA PRO A 48 11.93 -7.47 -20.60
C PRO A 48 12.42 -6.60 -19.44
N LEU A 49 13.26 -5.61 -19.70
CA LEU A 49 13.79 -4.71 -18.67
C LEU A 49 12.67 -3.82 -18.11
N LEU A 50 11.79 -3.34 -18.98
CA LEU A 50 10.63 -2.53 -18.58
C LEU A 50 9.66 -3.32 -17.69
N PHE A 51 9.45 -4.60 -17.97
CA PHE A 51 8.65 -5.46 -17.11
C PHE A 51 9.32 -5.73 -15.74
N ILE A 52 10.64 -5.91 -15.71
CA ILE A 52 11.37 -6.08 -14.44
C ILE A 52 11.28 -4.80 -13.60
N LEU A 53 11.48 -3.63 -14.22
CA LEU A 53 11.33 -2.34 -13.56
C LEU A 53 9.90 -2.14 -13.08
N LEU A 54 8.88 -2.47 -13.88
CA LEU A 54 7.49 -2.39 -13.49
C LEU A 54 7.19 -3.25 -12.25
N VAL A 55 7.59 -4.53 -12.26
CA VAL A 55 7.39 -5.43 -11.11
C VAL A 55 8.16 -4.93 -9.89
N GLY A 56 9.39 -4.47 -10.08
CA GLY A 56 10.21 -3.88 -9.01
C GLY A 56 9.55 -2.66 -8.37
N SER A 57 9.13 -1.69 -9.19
CA SER A 57 8.50 -0.45 -8.73
C SER A 57 7.16 -0.70 -8.05
N VAL A 58 6.29 -1.56 -8.61
CA VAL A 58 5.00 -1.92 -7.98
C VAL A 58 5.21 -2.66 -6.66
N THR A 59 6.17 -3.58 -6.59
CA THR A 59 6.52 -4.30 -5.36
C THR A 59 7.04 -3.34 -4.29
N LEU A 60 7.93 -2.44 -4.68
CA LEU A 60 8.50 -1.43 -3.79
C LEU A 60 7.41 -0.48 -3.25
N LEU A 61 6.50 -0.03 -4.12
CA LEU A 61 5.35 0.79 -3.72
C LEU A 61 4.46 0.03 -2.72
N GLY A 62 4.19 -1.25 -2.96
CA GLY A 62 3.46 -2.11 -2.03
C GLY A 62 4.13 -2.20 -0.65
N TYR A 63 5.45 -2.32 -0.59
CA TYR A 63 6.18 -2.32 0.68
C TYR A 63 6.10 -0.97 1.41
N LEU A 64 6.17 0.15 0.69
CA LEU A 64 6.08 1.48 1.29
C LEU A 64 4.68 1.73 1.88
N GLU A 65 3.62 1.38 1.16
CA GLU A 65 2.25 1.50 1.64
C GLU A 65 1.98 0.54 2.81
N GLY A 66 2.40 -0.71 2.69
CA GLY A 66 2.26 -1.71 3.76
C GLY A 66 3.00 -1.30 5.04
N LEU A 67 4.22 -0.78 4.93
CA LEU A 67 5.02 -0.34 6.07
C LEU A 67 4.40 0.87 6.77
N GLN A 68 3.80 1.80 6.02
CA GLN A 68 3.08 2.94 6.60
C GLN A 68 1.90 2.48 7.46
N VAL A 69 1.05 1.61 6.91
CA VAL A 69 -0.12 1.08 7.62
C VAL A 69 0.32 0.28 8.85
N ALA A 70 1.36 -0.54 8.71
CA ALA A 70 1.91 -1.32 9.82
C ALA A 70 2.43 -0.43 10.95
N ILE A 71 3.20 0.62 10.65
CA ILE A 71 3.74 1.55 11.66
C ILE A 71 2.61 2.33 12.34
N LEU A 72 1.61 2.81 11.58
CA LEU A 72 0.45 3.51 12.16
C LEU A 72 -0.39 2.60 13.06
N ALA A 73 -0.51 1.31 12.71
CA ALA A 73 -1.19 0.33 13.55
C ALA A 73 -0.38 0.06 14.84
N LEU A 74 0.95 -0.04 14.72
CA LEU A 74 1.85 -0.30 15.85
C LEU A 74 2.02 0.91 16.77
N GLU A 75 1.90 2.14 16.26
CA GLU A 75 2.03 3.38 17.05
C GLU A 75 1.12 3.41 18.29
N ARG A 76 -0.05 2.76 18.21
CA ARG A 76 -1.03 2.67 19.31
C ARG A 76 -0.74 1.52 20.30
N VAL A 77 0.23 0.65 20.00
CA VAL A 77 0.56 -0.54 20.79
C VAL A 77 1.68 -0.24 21.78
N ASN A 78 1.45 -0.53 23.06
CA ASN A 78 2.48 -0.39 24.09
C ASN A 78 3.69 -1.29 23.77
N SER A 79 4.89 -0.72 23.76
CA SER A 79 6.13 -1.41 23.41
C SER A 79 6.50 -2.54 24.36
N GLU A 80 6.03 -2.50 25.61
CA GLU A 80 6.23 -3.56 26.60
C GLU A 80 5.61 -4.90 26.17
N LEU A 81 4.55 -4.88 25.36
CA LEU A 81 3.95 -6.10 24.81
C LEU A 81 4.90 -6.84 23.85
N LEU A 82 5.88 -6.14 23.28
CA LEU A 82 6.88 -6.71 22.36
C LEU A 82 8.14 -7.19 23.09
N ALA A 83 8.22 -7.09 24.42
CA ALA A 83 9.40 -7.47 25.21
C ALA A 83 9.83 -8.94 25.00
N HIS A 84 8.90 -9.82 24.65
CA HIS A 84 9.15 -11.23 24.33
C HIS A 84 9.88 -11.45 22.98
N ARG A 85 10.02 -10.41 22.13
CA ARG A 85 10.76 -10.45 20.85
C ARG A 85 11.75 -9.28 20.77
N PRO A 86 13.06 -9.51 21.01
CA PRO A 86 14.04 -8.43 21.17
C PRO A 86 14.22 -7.58 19.90
N ARG A 87 14.13 -8.20 18.71
CA ARG A 87 14.20 -7.48 17.43
C ARG A 87 12.98 -6.57 17.20
N ALA A 88 11.78 -7.10 17.44
CA ALA A 88 10.55 -6.33 17.28
C ALA A 88 10.50 -5.17 18.29
N TYR A 89 10.91 -5.42 19.54
CA TYR A 89 11.02 -4.39 20.57
C TYR A 89 11.98 -3.26 20.19
N ALA A 90 13.18 -3.60 19.68
CA ALA A 90 14.16 -2.59 19.29
C ALA A 90 13.68 -1.70 18.12
N VAL A 91 13.09 -2.31 17.09
CA VAL A 91 12.58 -1.59 15.91
C VAL A 91 11.36 -0.75 16.28
N HIS A 92 10.42 -1.31 17.06
CA HIS A 92 9.23 -0.60 17.52
C HIS A 92 9.60 0.58 18.42
N ARG A 93 10.50 0.36 19.38
CA ARG A 93 11.00 1.44 20.25
C ARG A 93 11.72 2.53 19.46
N LEU A 94 12.41 2.21 18.37
CA LEU A 94 13.04 3.20 17.50
C LEU A 94 12.01 3.99 16.69
N ALA A 95 10.99 3.32 16.15
CA ALA A 95 9.92 3.92 15.36
C ALA A 95 9.02 4.85 16.19
N THR A 96 8.64 4.43 17.41
CA THR A 96 7.74 5.17 18.31
C THR A 96 8.48 6.19 19.19
N LYS A 97 9.81 6.31 19.08
CA LYS A 97 10.57 7.29 19.87
C LYS A 97 10.29 8.71 19.38
N GLY A 98 9.54 9.48 20.16
CA GLY A 98 9.25 10.89 19.88
C GLY A 98 8.50 11.04 18.55
N ASN A 99 8.94 11.97 17.70
CA ASN A 99 8.27 12.26 16.43
C ASN A 99 8.83 11.48 15.21
N ASN A 100 9.41 10.30 15.46
CA ASN A 100 10.04 9.49 14.42
C ASN A 100 9.04 8.88 13.44
N VAL A 101 7.84 8.52 13.89
CA VAL A 101 6.75 8.06 13.01
C VAL A 101 6.42 9.13 11.97
N GLN A 102 6.19 10.39 12.40
CA GLN A 102 5.87 11.48 11.46
C GLN A 102 7.01 11.75 10.47
N ARG A 103 8.27 11.71 10.94
CA ARG A 103 9.45 11.87 10.06
C ARG A 103 9.57 10.75 9.03
N PHE A 104 9.27 9.52 9.44
CA PHE A 104 9.20 8.37 8.54
C PHE A 104 8.09 8.54 7.49
N LEU A 105 6.89 8.97 7.90
CA LEU A 105 5.76 9.19 6.99
C LEU A 105 6.09 10.22 5.90
N VAL A 106 6.77 11.32 6.27
CA VAL A 106 7.20 12.35 5.33
C VAL A 106 8.30 11.84 4.38
N GLY A 107 9.34 11.19 4.92
CA GLY A 107 10.45 10.67 4.11
C GLY A 107 10.01 9.59 3.12
N ARG A 108 9.06 8.74 3.52
CA ARG A 108 8.45 7.72 2.66
C ARG A 108 7.73 8.34 1.46
N GLN A 109 7.00 9.42 1.66
CA GLN A 109 6.23 10.05 0.57
C GLN A 109 7.15 10.57 -0.55
N PHE A 110 8.31 11.11 -0.21
CA PHE A 110 9.33 11.47 -1.21
C PHE A 110 9.80 10.25 -1.98
N PHE A 111 10.02 9.12 -1.31
CA PHE A 111 10.45 7.89 -1.96
C PHE A 111 9.36 7.29 -2.86
N VAL A 112 8.09 7.37 -2.48
CA VAL A 112 6.95 6.99 -3.36
C VAL A 112 6.97 7.79 -4.66
N ILE A 113 7.20 9.10 -4.60
CA ILE A 113 7.31 9.95 -5.79
C ILE A 113 8.45 9.46 -6.70
N PHE A 114 9.63 9.19 -6.14
CA PHE A 114 10.74 8.66 -6.94
C PHE A 114 10.42 7.32 -7.61
N VAL A 115 9.65 6.44 -6.97
CA VAL A 115 9.28 5.14 -7.52
C VAL A 115 8.22 5.25 -8.63
N VAL A 116 7.30 6.20 -8.51
CA VAL A 116 6.22 6.41 -9.49
C VAL A 116 6.69 7.14 -10.74
N TYR A 117 7.67 8.04 -10.61
CA TYR A 117 8.17 8.88 -11.71
C TYR A 117 9.55 8.46 -12.26
N LEU A 118 10.01 7.24 -11.93
CA LEU A 118 11.24 6.66 -12.47
C LEU A 118 11.12 6.30 -13.95
#